data_AF-A0A8H7BJE1-F1
#
_entry.id   AF-A0A8H7BJE1-F1
#
_cell.length_a   1.000
_cell.length_b   1.000
_cell.length_c   1.000
_cell.angle_alpha   90.00
_cell.angle_beta   90.00
_cell.angle_gamma   90.00
#
_symmetry.space_group_name_H-M   'P 1'
#
loop_
_entity.id
_entity.type
_entity.pdbx_description
1 polymer ?
#
loop_
_entity_poly.entity_id
_entity_poly.type
_entity_poly.pdbx_seq_one_letter_code
_entity_poly.pdbx_strand_id
1 'polypeptide(L)'
;MEHRDTMVIEDSMRFFQKIIISMAAPWAFGRELESDSVLFDSICTLSTSTMQNAYWFYLFPKSVHSFVKPFLSNTRYHRKVMQDHLVPIIRQRRAKMAEAAAQGKSHALEMNILQRQIECVKPDGAQYSEEEIVEGLMLILLGVSHNTPLNMAMIFYWLLARPDLKERLELEIEEVLGNGPITQESLDSMEFLNNFLYETLRQGQDMLAIRKKALADFTFANGYKIPEGRMIITTNWQLNMGLDAGSPRAEIVDPSMIEKKSLTTPAKDFIIFGMGRNLCPGRFAAVQQMKMVLILLLQRYEIGTVSGETPQPVHYGQGFVAEPCNDPIFLKRKK
;
A
#
# COMPACT_ATOMS: atom_id res chain seq x y z
N MET A 1 -24.96 22.94 -18.04
CA MET A 1 -25.41 21.89 -17.10
C MET A 1 -24.53 20.62 -17.15
N GLU A 2 -23.45 20.59 -17.95
CA GLU A 2 -22.59 19.40 -18.18
C GLU A 2 -21.38 19.26 -17.24
N HIS A 3 -21.03 20.26 -16.44
CA HIS A 3 -19.83 20.22 -15.58
C HIS A 3 -20.01 19.55 -14.20
N ARG A 4 -21.18 18.95 -13.90
CA ARG A 4 -21.41 18.31 -12.58
C ARG A 4 -20.95 16.86 -12.47
N ASP A 5 -20.67 16.18 -13.58
CA ASP A 5 -20.34 14.74 -13.61
C ASP A 5 -18.87 14.43 -13.89
N THR A 6 -18.01 15.45 -14.00
CA THR A 6 -16.56 15.30 -14.21
C THR A 6 -15.78 15.83 -13.02
N MET A 7 -14.94 14.99 -12.43
CA MET A 7 -14.02 15.32 -11.35
C MET A 7 -12.60 15.33 -11.89
N VAL A 8 -11.83 16.37 -11.54
CA VAL A 8 -10.40 16.47 -11.88
C VAL A 8 -9.57 16.11 -10.65
N ILE A 9 -8.58 15.25 -10.85
CA ILE A 9 -7.64 14.77 -9.85
C ILE A 9 -6.28 15.41 -10.16
N GLU A 10 -5.95 16.44 -9.40
CA GLU A 10 -4.65 17.12 -9.47
C GLU A 10 -3.53 16.30 -8.81
N ASP A 11 -3.84 15.66 -7.69
CA ASP A 11 -2.90 14.85 -6.90
C ASP A 11 -3.42 13.41 -6.82
N SER A 12 -2.88 12.56 -7.71
CA SER A 12 -3.24 11.15 -7.79
C SER A 12 -2.88 10.39 -6.52
N MET A 13 -1.75 10.71 -5.89
CA MET A 13 -1.30 10.06 -4.66
C MET A 13 -2.29 10.34 -3.53
N ARG A 14 -2.67 11.60 -3.33
CA ARG A 14 -3.63 11.99 -2.30
C ARG A 14 -5.02 11.42 -2.56
N PHE A 15 -5.43 11.35 -3.83
CA PHE A 15 -6.68 10.73 -4.23
C PHE A 15 -6.73 9.24 -3.84
N PHE A 16 -5.72 8.46 -4.22
CA PHE A 16 -5.67 7.04 -3.89
C PHE A 16 -5.44 6.78 -2.40
N GLN A 17 -4.71 7.65 -1.70
CA GLN A 17 -4.61 7.57 -0.23
C GLN A 17 -5.98 7.61 0.42
N LYS A 18 -6.84 8.56 0.03
CA LYS A 18 -8.19 8.67 0.57
C LYS A 18 -9.00 7.41 0.28
N ILE A 19 -9.00 6.91 -0.96
CA ILE A 19 -9.77 5.70 -1.33
C ILE A 19 -9.28 4.48 -0.53
N ILE A 20 -7.97 4.23 -0.52
CA ILE A 20 -7.40 3.06 0.14
C ILE A 20 -7.62 3.11 1.66
N ILE A 21 -7.47 4.27 2.28
CA ILE A 21 -7.72 4.43 3.72
C ILE A 21 -9.21 4.31 4.04
N SER A 22 -10.11 4.82 3.20
CA SER A 22 -11.56 4.59 3.35
C SER A 22 -11.91 3.11 3.26
N MET A 23 -11.26 2.36 2.37
CA MET A 23 -11.42 0.90 2.32
C MET A 23 -10.78 0.19 3.52
N ALA A 24 -9.71 0.75 4.08
CA ALA A 24 -8.95 0.15 5.18
C ALA A 24 -9.58 0.36 6.55
N ALA A 25 -10.20 1.52 6.75
CA ALA A 25 -10.73 1.98 8.02
C ALA A 25 -11.63 0.95 8.72
N PRO A 26 -12.67 0.37 8.07
CA PRO A 26 -13.57 -0.58 8.73
C PRO A 26 -12.88 -1.82 9.29
N TRP A 27 -11.97 -2.44 8.53
CA TRP A 27 -11.28 -3.64 9.00
C TRP A 27 -10.03 -3.36 9.84
N ALA A 28 -9.50 -2.12 9.81
CA ALA A 28 -8.37 -1.72 10.64
C ALA A 28 -8.81 -1.38 12.08
N PHE A 29 -9.84 -0.54 12.23
CA PHE A 29 -10.26 -0.01 13.53
C PHE A 29 -11.76 -0.08 13.80
N GLY A 30 -12.58 -0.48 12.84
CA GLY A 30 -14.04 -0.60 12.97
C GLY A 30 -14.79 0.60 12.42
N ARG A 31 -16.08 0.41 12.12
CA ARG A 31 -16.94 1.47 11.54
C ARG A 31 -17.17 2.66 12.47
N GLU A 32 -16.98 2.47 13.77
CA GLU A 32 -17.13 3.49 14.82
C GLU A 32 -16.17 4.68 14.69
N LEU A 33 -15.07 4.53 13.94
CA LEU A 33 -14.09 5.60 13.70
C LEU A 33 -14.03 6.03 12.22
N GLU A 34 -14.96 5.57 11.39
CA GLU A 34 -15.01 5.91 9.96
C GLU A 34 -15.34 7.41 9.74
N SER A 35 -16.15 7.99 10.62
CA SER A 35 -16.55 9.41 10.53
C SER A 35 -15.52 10.39 11.11
N ASP A 36 -14.41 9.90 11.65
CA ASP A 36 -13.41 10.73 12.30
C ASP A 36 -12.46 11.36 11.27
N SER A 37 -12.80 12.57 10.82
CA SER A 37 -12.05 13.26 9.78
C SER A 37 -10.61 13.60 10.20
N VAL A 38 -10.37 13.85 11.49
CA VAL A 38 -9.04 14.21 12.01
C VAL A 38 -8.14 12.98 12.02
N LEU A 39 -8.65 11.85 12.53
CA LEU A 39 -7.93 10.58 12.49
C LEU A 39 -7.66 10.15 11.05
N PHE A 40 -8.68 10.24 10.18
CA PHE A 40 -8.56 9.88 8.77
C PHE A 40 -7.50 10.71 8.04
N ASP A 41 -7.51 12.02 8.20
CA ASP A 41 -6.53 12.92 7.57
C ASP A 41 -5.10 12.66 8.08
N SER A 42 -4.97 12.43 9.39
CA SER A 42 -3.72 12.04 10.03
C SER A 42 -3.16 10.74 9.47
N ILE A 43 -4.00 9.73 9.22
CA ILE A 43 -3.56 8.46 8.60
C ILE A 43 -3.11 8.67 7.15
N CYS A 44 -3.85 9.46 6.38
CA CYS A 44 -3.50 9.74 4.98
C CYS A 44 -2.17 10.49 4.87
N THR A 45 -1.86 11.38 5.83
CA THR A 45 -0.62 12.18 5.83
C THR A 45 0.55 11.55 6.60
N LEU A 46 0.29 10.50 7.40
CA LEU A 46 1.30 9.83 8.23
C LEU A 46 2.53 9.40 7.42
N SER A 47 2.34 8.82 6.25
CA SER A 47 3.43 8.33 5.40
C SER A 47 4.28 9.47 4.86
N THR A 48 3.66 10.50 4.28
CA THR A 48 4.34 11.69 3.76
C THR A 48 5.19 12.35 4.86
N SER A 49 4.61 12.57 6.03
CA SER A 49 5.31 13.12 7.20
C SER A 49 6.48 12.25 7.67
N THR A 50 6.31 10.92 7.65
CA THR A 50 7.37 9.97 8.04
C THR A 50 8.52 9.96 7.04
N MET A 51 8.22 9.98 5.75
CA MET A 51 9.24 10.00 4.68
C MET A 51 10.02 11.31 4.64
N GLN A 52 9.33 12.45 4.80
CA GLN A 52 9.99 13.75 4.93
C GLN A 52 10.96 13.78 6.12
N ASN A 53 10.54 13.23 7.27
CA ASN A 53 11.41 13.12 8.44
C ASN A 53 12.63 12.23 8.17
N ALA A 54 12.44 11.09 7.51
CA ALA A 54 13.53 10.18 7.17
C ALA A 54 14.55 10.84 6.23
N TYR A 55 14.08 11.60 5.23
CA TYR A 55 14.93 12.34 4.30
C TYR A 55 15.87 13.32 5.04
N TRP A 56 15.34 14.09 6.00
CA TRP A 56 16.17 14.96 6.84
C TRP A 56 17.23 14.20 7.64
N PHE A 57 16.88 13.04 8.21
CA PHE A 57 17.87 12.21 8.91
C PHE A 57 18.95 11.63 7.99
N TYR A 58 18.65 11.38 6.71
CA TYR A 58 19.66 10.95 5.74
C TYR A 58 20.60 12.09 5.32
N LEU A 59 20.09 13.33 5.23
CA LEU A 59 20.91 14.48 4.84
C LEU A 59 21.89 14.92 5.95
N PHE A 60 21.53 14.74 7.21
CA PHE A 60 22.37 15.16 8.34
C PHE A 60 23.19 14.01 8.94
N PRO A 61 24.46 14.24 9.32
CA PRO A 61 25.24 13.27 10.10
C PRO A 61 24.54 12.90 11.41
N LYS A 62 24.74 11.66 11.89
CA LYS A 62 24.13 11.15 13.13
C LYS A 62 24.37 12.05 14.36
N SER A 63 25.51 12.74 14.41
CA SER A 63 25.83 13.69 15.49
C SER A 63 24.85 14.86 15.59
N VAL A 64 24.19 15.23 14.48
CA VAL A 64 23.27 16.38 14.39
C VAL A 64 21.80 15.94 14.58
N HIS A 65 21.51 14.63 14.57
CA HIS A 65 20.15 14.10 14.66
C HIS A 65 19.40 14.57 15.92
N SER A 66 20.08 14.67 17.07
CA SER A 66 19.47 15.16 18.31
C SER A 66 19.00 16.62 18.22
N PHE A 67 19.67 17.45 17.41
CA PHE A 67 19.30 18.85 17.19
C PHE A 67 18.17 19.00 16.17
N VAL A 68 18.11 18.14 15.15
CA VAL A 68 17.09 18.17 14.09
C VAL A 68 15.78 17.54 14.55
N LYS A 69 15.84 16.50 15.40
CA LYS A 69 14.68 15.74 15.89
C LYS A 69 13.51 16.60 16.42
N PRO A 70 13.72 17.68 17.22
CA PRO A 70 12.63 18.53 17.69
C PRO A 70 11.86 19.24 16.57
N PHE A 71 12.52 19.55 15.44
CA PHE A 71 11.94 20.22 14.29
C PHE A 71 11.17 19.26 13.36
N LEU A 72 11.34 17.95 13.53
CA LEU A 72 10.66 16.89 12.76
C LEU A 72 9.33 16.46 13.41
N SER A 73 8.59 17.44 13.96
CA SER A 73 7.43 17.25 14.85
C SER A 73 6.21 16.56 14.21
N ASN A 74 6.16 16.43 12.89
CA ASN A 74 4.99 15.90 12.16
C ASN A 74 4.60 14.48 12.61
N THR A 75 5.57 13.58 12.82
CA THR A 75 5.28 12.23 13.37
C THR A 75 4.80 12.24 14.83
N ARG A 76 5.17 13.24 15.64
CA ARG A 76 4.63 13.39 17.00
C ARG A 76 3.18 13.81 16.97
N TYR A 77 2.81 14.69 16.04
CA TYR A 77 1.43 15.07 15.80
C TYR A 77 0.57 13.85 15.48
N HIS A 78 0.98 13.02 14.50
CA HIS A 78 0.22 11.82 14.14
C HIS A 78 0.09 10.83 15.31
N ARG A 79 1.17 10.60 16.06
CA ARG A 79 1.12 9.74 17.26
C ARG A 79 0.12 10.28 18.27
N LYS A 80 0.15 11.59 18.55
CA LYS A 80 -0.77 12.22 19.50
C LYS A 80 -2.23 12.10 19.05
N VAL A 81 -2.53 12.40 17.78
CA VAL A 81 -3.88 12.23 17.22
C VAL A 81 -4.33 10.77 17.35
N MET A 82 -3.49 9.80 16.98
CA MET A 82 -3.89 8.40 17.10
C MET A 82 -4.10 7.98 18.56
N GLN A 83 -3.29 8.46 19.50
CA GLN A 83 -3.49 8.19 20.93
C GLN A 83 -4.80 8.80 21.44
N ASP A 84 -5.04 10.09 21.16
CA ASP A 84 -6.20 10.82 21.66
C ASP A 84 -7.52 10.19 21.18
N HIS A 85 -7.52 9.59 19.98
CA HIS A 85 -8.71 8.98 19.37
C HIS A 85 -8.84 7.46 19.60
N LEU A 86 -7.75 6.70 19.62
CA LEU A 86 -7.81 5.23 19.75
C LEU A 86 -7.80 4.75 21.19
N VAL A 87 -7.10 5.44 22.11
CA VAL A 87 -7.01 5.01 23.52
C VAL A 87 -8.39 4.92 24.18
N PRO A 88 -9.31 5.90 24.02
CA PRO A 88 -10.66 5.78 24.56
C PRO A 88 -11.40 4.53 24.05
N ILE A 89 -11.26 4.21 22.76
CA ILE A 89 -11.87 3.04 22.15
C ILE A 89 -11.26 1.74 22.66
N ILE A 90 -9.94 1.69 22.82
CA ILE A 90 -9.23 0.54 23.41
C ILE A 90 -9.74 0.27 24.82
N ARG A 91 -9.83 1.32 25.66
CA ARG A 91 -10.36 1.22 27.02
C ARG A 91 -11.81 0.75 27.05
N GLN A 92 -12.65 1.31 26.19
CA GLN A 92 -14.05 0.92 26.06
C GLN A 92 -14.20 -0.55 25.66
N ARG A 93 -13.42 -1.03 24.67
CA ARG A 93 -13.44 -2.42 24.22
C ARG A 93 -12.95 -3.38 25.31
N ARG A 94 -11.89 -3.01 26.05
CA ARG A 94 -11.43 -3.77 27.22
C ARG A 94 -12.48 -3.90 28.31
N ALA A 95 -13.18 -2.81 28.63
CA ALA A 95 -14.27 -2.83 29.61
C ALA A 95 -15.39 -3.79 29.17
N LYS A 96 -15.82 -3.72 27.91
CA LYS A 96 -16.82 -4.65 27.34
C LYS A 96 -16.35 -6.11 27.38
N MET A 97 -15.07 -6.36 27.11
CA MET A 97 -14.48 -7.70 27.22
C MET A 97 -14.50 -8.22 28.66
N ALA A 98 -14.17 -7.38 29.64
CA ALA A 98 -14.21 -7.73 31.05
C ALA A 98 -15.65 -8.01 31.54
N GLU A 99 -16.62 -7.20 31.13
CA GLU A 99 -18.04 -7.39 31.44
C GLU A 99 -18.57 -8.71 30.86
N ALA A 100 -18.24 -9.00 29.59
CA ALA A 100 -18.63 -10.25 28.95
C ALA A 100 -18.00 -11.47 29.63
N ALA A 101 -16.70 -11.39 29.96
CA ALA A 101 -15.99 -12.44 30.68
C ALA A 101 -16.60 -12.70 32.07
N ALA A 102 -16.96 -11.65 32.82
CA ALA A 102 -17.64 -11.78 34.11
C ALA A 102 -19.01 -12.46 34.00
N GLN A 103 -19.68 -12.34 32.85
CA GLN A 103 -20.94 -13.02 32.55
C GLN A 103 -20.75 -14.42 31.90
N GLY A 104 -19.50 -14.87 31.69
CA GLY A 104 -19.21 -16.13 30.98
C GLY A 104 -19.62 -16.10 29.50
N LYS A 105 -19.72 -14.91 28.89
CA LYS A 105 -20.14 -14.69 27.50
C LYS A 105 -19.00 -14.17 26.64
N SER A 106 -19.15 -14.32 25.32
CA SER A 106 -18.30 -13.64 24.34
C SER A 106 -18.71 -12.16 24.21
N HIS A 107 -17.73 -11.27 23.98
CA HIS A 107 -17.90 -9.82 23.96
C HIS A 107 -18.64 -9.26 22.73
N ALA A 108 -18.94 -10.09 21.73
CA ALA A 108 -19.65 -9.72 20.50
C ALA A 108 -19.09 -8.47 19.77
N LEU A 109 -17.84 -8.10 20.03
CA LEU A 109 -17.18 -6.98 19.35
C LEU A 109 -16.83 -7.40 17.93
N GLU A 110 -16.94 -6.44 16.99
CA GLU A 110 -16.50 -6.65 15.61
C GLU A 110 -15.00 -7.00 15.59
N MET A 111 -14.67 -8.12 14.94
CA MET A 111 -13.28 -8.54 14.79
C MET A 111 -12.61 -7.73 13.68
N ASN A 112 -11.73 -6.82 14.08
CA ASN A 112 -10.87 -6.01 13.22
C ASN A 112 -9.44 -6.04 13.76
N ILE A 113 -8.48 -5.42 13.06
CA ILE A 113 -7.07 -5.44 13.47
C ILE A 113 -6.89 -4.85 14.87
N LEU A 114 -7.54 -3.72 15.17
CA LEU A 114 -7.50 -3.11 16.49
C LEU A 114 -8.00 -4.08 17.56
N GLN A 115 -9.15 -4.72 17.34
CA GLN A 115 -9.70 -5.71 18.28
C GLN A 115 -8.74 -6.89 18.47
N ARG A 116 -8.16 -7.39 17.38
CA ARG A 116 -7.19 -8.48 17.45
C ARG A 116 -5.94 -8.10 18.25
N GLN A 117 -5.44 -6.87 18.11
CA GLN A 117 -4.31 -6.38 18.91
C GLN A 117 -4.66 -6.22 20.39
N ILE A 118 -5.90 -5.81 20.71
CA ILE A 118 -6.39 -5.72 22.10
C ILE A 118 -6.43 -7.10 22.77
N GLU A 119 -6.83 -8.14 22.02
CA GLU A 119 -6.90 -9.52 22.50
C GLU A 119 -5.54 -10.22 22.57
N CYS A 120 -4.54 -9.75 21.80
CA CYS A 120 -3.21 -10.32 21.83
C CYS A 120 -2.52 -10.08 23.18
N VAL A 121 -1.79 -11.11 23.63
CA VAL A 121 -0.94 -11.07 24.81
C VAL A 121 0.52 -11.30 24.42
N LYS A 122 1.43 -10.76 25.22
CA LYS A 122 2.87 -10.98 25.11
C LYS A 122 3.21 -12.44 25.44
N PRO A 123 4.41 -12.93 25.06
CA PRO A 123 4.83 -14.31 25.36
C PRO A 123 4.85 -14.67 26.85
N ASP A 124 4.99 -13.68 27.72
CA ASP A 124 4.93 -13.81 29.18
C ASP A 124 3.49 -13.78 29.75
N GLY A 125 2.49 -13.64 28.88
CA GLY A 125 1.07 -13.55 29.23
C GLY A 125 0.59 -12.12 29.57
N ALA A 126 1.48 -11.12 29.59
CA ALA A 126 1.08 -9.75 29.87
C ALA A 126 0.29 -9.12 28.71
N GLN A 127 -0.63 -8.22 29.02
CA GLN A 127 -1.33 -7.43 28.00
C GLN A 127 -0.40 -6.36 27.43
N TYR A 128 -0.58 -6.02 26.15
CA TYR A 128 0.05 -4.84 25.56
C TYR A 128 -0.50 -3.55 26.19
N SER A 129 0.32 -2.54 26.38
CA SER A 129 -0.16 -1.22 26.80
C SER A 129 -1.01 -0.58 25.71
N GLU A 130 -1.77 0.45 26.06
CA GLU A 130 -2.59 1.20 25.09
C GLU A 130 -1.69 1.87 24.05
N GLU A 131 -0.54 2.40 24.49
CA GLU A 131 0.48 2.97 23.63
C GLU A 131 1.09 1.93 22.70
N GLU A 132 1.43 0.74 23.19
CA GLU A 132 1.97 -0.34 22.36
C GLU A 132 0.98 -0.78 21.27
N ILE A 133 -0.32 -0.84 21.57
CA ILE A 133 -1.38 -1.15 20.60
C ILE A 133 -1.48 -0.02 19.56
N VAL A 134 -1.47 1.24 19.99
CA VAL A 134 -1.51 2.39 19.07
C VAL A 134 -0.29 2.38 18.14
N GLU A 135 0.92 2.13 18.67
CA GLU A 135 2.14 2.05 17.86
C GLU A 135 2.13 0.87 16.89
N GLY A 136 1.61 -0.29 17.30
CA GLY A 136 1.40 -1.45 16.44
C GLY A 136 0.45 -1.14 15.28
N LEU A 137 -0.67 -0.47 15.55
CA LEU A 137 -1.61 -0.06 14.51
C LEU A 137 -1.01 1.03 13.60
N MET A 138 -0.29 2.01 14.14
CA MET A 138 0.43 3.03 13.37
C MET A 138 1.36 2.41 12.32
N LEU A 139 2.09 1.34 12.67
CA LEU A 139 2.98 0.65 11.75
C LEU A 139 2.22 0.00 10.57
N ILE A 140 1.07 -0.62 10.86
CA ILE A 140 0.22 -1.22 9.81
C ILE A 140 -0.35 -0.13 8.90
N LEU A 141 -0.86 0.96 9.49
CA LEU A 141 -1.44 2.08 8.76
C LEU A 141 -0.41 2.82 7.90
N LEU A 142 0.84 2.92 8.36
CA LEU A 142 1.95 3.45 7.58
C LEU A 142 2.18 2.65 6.29
N GLY A 143 2.11 1.32 6.36
CA GLY A 143 2.26 0.46 5.17
C GLY A 143 1.12 0.66 4.16
N VAL A 144 -0.11 0.74 4.65
CA VAL A 144 -1.32 0.88 3.80
C VAL A 144 -1.47 2.29 3.22
N SER A 145 -1.06 3.34 3.93
CA SER A 145 -1.20 4.74 3.49
C SER A 145 -0.15 5.20 2.48
N HIS A 146 0.81 4.35 2.13
CA HIS A 146 1.89 4.70 1.20
C HIS A 146 1.94 3.76 0.00
N ASN A 147 2.22 2.48 0.23
CA ASN A 147 2.60 1.57 -0.85
C ASN A 147 1.42 1.27 -1.78
N THR A 148 0.24 0.98 -1.24
CA THR A 148 -0.95 0.68 -2.08
C THR A 148 -1.41 1.89 -2.89
N PRO A 149 -1.53 3.12 -2.31
CA PRO A 149 -1.81 4.32 -3.09
C PRO A 149 -0.80 4.61 -4.19
N LEU A 150 0.51 4.46 -3.90
CA LEU A 150 1.57 4.66 -4.89
C LEU A 150 1.44 3.67 -6.05
N ASN A 151 1.20 2.39 -5.74
CA ASN A 151 0.95 1.37 -6.75
C ASN A 151 -0.32 1.68 -7.56
N MET A 152 -1.39 2.14 -6.93
CA MET A 152 -2.61 2.57 -7.64
C MET A 152 -2.35 3.72 -8.60
N ALA A 153 -1.54 4.68 -8.18
CA ALA A 153 -1.13 5.77 -9.04
C ALA A 153 -0.36 5.22 -10.26
N MET A 154 0.57 4.28 -10.07
CA MET A 154 1.32 3.63 -11.17
C MET A 154 0.44 2.80 -12.10
N ILE A 155 -0.52 2.08 -11.55
CA ILE A 155 -1.57 1.37 -12.30
C ILE A 155 -2.29 2.32 -13.23
N PHE A 156 -2.67 3.50 -12.74
CA PHE A 156 -3.38 4.51 -13.53
C PHE A 156 -2.50 5.15 -14.59
N TYR A 157 -1.21 5.38 -14.31
CA TYR A 157 -0.28 5.81 -15.35
C TYR A 157 -0.21 4.83 -16.51
N TRP A 158 0.04 3.55 -16.23
CA TRP A 158 0.15 2.56 -17.29
C TRP A 158 -1.18 2.33 -18.02
N LEU A 159 -2.31 2.42 -17.30
CA LEU A 159 -3.64 2.39 -17.89
C LEU A 159 -3.84 3.52 -18.91
N LEU A 160 -3.39 4.73 -18.59
CA LEU A 160 -3.49 5.92 -19.45
C LEU A 160 -2.44 5.93 -20.56
N ALA A 161 -1.23 5.42 -20.28
CA ALA A 161 -0.14 5.31 -21.24
C ALA A 161 -0.36 4.18 -22.27
N ARG A 162 -1.23 3.22 -21.96
CA ARG A 162 -1.55 2.07 -22.82
C ARG A 162 -3.07 1.88 -22.97
N PRO A 163 -3.71 2.69 -23.83
CA PRO A 163 -5.14 2.58 -24.10
C PRO A 163 -5.57 1.18 -24.57
N ASP A 164 -4.68 0.46 -25.27
CA ASP A 164 -4.89 -0.93 -25.70
C ASP A 164 -5.06 -1.91 -24.54
N LEU A 165 -4.30 -1.70 -23.44
CA LEU A 165 -4.44 -2.49 -22.23
C LEU A 165 -5.70 -2.09 -21.45
N LYS A 166 -6.04 -0.80 -21.42
CA LYS A 166 -7.28 -0.30 -20.80
C LYS A 166 -8.50 -0.92 -21.45
N GLU A 167 -8.60 -0.89 -22.78
CA GLU A 167 -9.73 -1.48 -23.52
C GLU A 167 -9.87 -2.97 -23.21
N ARG A 168 -8.76 -3.70 -23.21
CA ARG A 168 -8.76 -5.13 -22.88
C ARG A 168 -9.17 -5.43 -21.42
N LEU A 169 -8.81 -4.56 -20.46
CA LEU A 169 -9.28 -4.67 -19.08
C LEU A 169 -10.78 -4.41 -18.97
N GLU A 170 -11.29 -3.38 -19.65
CA GLU A 170 -12.72 -3.06 -19.66
C GLU A 170 -13.54 -4.23 -20.23
N LEU A 171 -13.06 -4.85 -21.32
CA LEU A 171 -13.68 -6.05 -21.90
C LEU A 171 -13.69 -7.23 -20.93
N GLU A 172 -12.55 -7.59 -20.31
CA GLU A 172 -12.51 -8.70 -19.35
C GLU A 172 -13.43 -8.44 -18.14
N ILE A 173 -13.47 -7.19 -17.65
CA ILE A 173 -14.34 -6.80 -16.54
C ILE A 173 -15.82 -6.96 -16.92
N GLU A 174 -16.20 -6.54 -18.12
CA GLU A 174 -17.56 -6.69 -18.63
C GLU A 174 -17.94 -8.16 -18.83
N GLU A 175 -17.04 -8.97 -19.41
CA GLU A 175 -17.27 -10.41 -19.64
C GLU A 175 -17.45 -11.20 -18.33
N VAL A 176 -16.64 -10.90 -17.31
CA VAL A 176 -16.66 -11.65 -16.04
C VAL A 176 -17.77 -11.17 -15.10
N LEU A 177 -17.98 -9.85 -14.99
CA LEU A 177 -18.94 -9.30 -14.04
C LEU A 177 -20.29 -8.98 -14.67
N GLY A 178 -20.32 -8.48 -15.90
CA GLY A 178 -21.49 -7.79 -16.45
C GLY A 178 -22.02 -6.76 -15.46
N ASN A 179 -23.26 -6.98 -14.99
CA ASN A 179 -23.92 -6.17 -13.95
C ASN A 179 -23.89 -6.82 -12.54
N GLY A 180 -23.18 -7.94 -12.38
CA GLY A 180 -23.06 -8.70 -11.14
C GLY A 180 -22.14 -8.05 -10.11
N PRO A 181 -22.20 -8.51 -8.85
CA PRO A 181 -21.32 -8.02 -7.79
C PRO A 181 -19.88 -8.52 -7.97
N ILE A 182 -18.92 -7.77 -7.42
CA ILE A 182 -17.54 -8.24 -7.27
C ILE A 182 -17.52 -9.31 -6.16
N THR A 183 -17.06 -10.52 -6.49
CA THR A 183 -16.88 -11.64 -5.57
C THR A 183 -15.42 -12.10 -5.60
N GLN A 184 -15.00 -12.91 -4.61
CA GLN A 184 -13.64 -13.46 -4.64
C GLN A 184 -13.41 -14.35 -5.88
N GLU A 185 -14.41 -15.13 -6.28
CA GLU A 185 -14.36 -15.98 -7.48
C GLU A 185 -14.18 -15.16 -8.75
N SER A 186 -14.90 -14.04 -8.90
CA SER A 186 -14.73 -13.18 -10.07
C SER A 186 -13.39 -12.44 -10.09
N LEU A 187 -12.85 -12.06 -8.93
CA LEU A 187 -11.50 -11.50 -8.86
C LEU A 187 -10.41 -12.52 -9.22
N ASP A 188 -10.64 -13.80 -8.94
CA ASP A 188 -9.70 -14.88 -9.22
C ASP A 188 -9.74 -15.34 -10.68
N SER A 189 -10.89 -15.19 -11.36
CA SER A 189 -11.05 -15.56 -12.78
C SER A 189 -10.50 -14.53 -13.78
N MET A 190 -10.29 -13.27 -13.37
CA MET A 190 -9.75 -12.21 -14.22
C MET A 190 -8.22 -12.34 -14.42
N GLU A 191 -7.79 -13.17 -15.37
CA GLU A 191 -6.39 -13.46 -15.65
C GLU A 191 -5.64 -12.23 -16.20
N PHE A 192 -6.25 -11.47 -17.10
CA PHE A 192 -5.61 -10.30 -17.70
C PHE A 192 -5.40 -9.17 -16.69
N LEU A 193 -6.41 -8.89 -15.83
CA LEU A 193 -6.27 -7.98 -14.69
C LEU A 193 -5.12 -8.39 -13.77
N ASN A 194 -5.01 -9.69 -13.45
CA ASN A 194 -3.91 -10.20 -12.64
C ASN A 194 -2.55 -9.92 -13.29
N ASN A 195 -2.41 -10.25 -14.58
CA ASN A 195 -1.17 -10.07 -15.32
C ASN A 195 -0.81 -8.59 -15.49
N PHE A 196 -1.81 -7.72 -15.69
CA PHE A 196 -1.62 -6.28 -15.79
C PHE A 196 -1.11 -5.67 -14.49
N LEU A 197 -1.73 -6.04 -13.36
CA LEU A 197 -1.24 -5.63 -12.06
C LEU A 197 0.18 -6.17 -11.81
N TYR A 198 0.46 -7.41 -12.22
CA TYR A 198 1.77 -8.03 -12.00
C TYR A 198 2.86 -7.24 -12.73
N GLU A 199 2.66 -6.95 -14.01
CA GLU A 199 3.61 -6.18 -14.81
C GLU A 199 3.74 -4.73 -14.33
N THR A 200 2.64 -4.11 -13.90
CA THR A 200 2.70 -2.76 -13.35
C THR A 200 3.50 -2.72 -12.05
N LEU A 201 3.31 -3.71 -11.18
CA LEU A 201 4.08 -3.86 -9.95
C LEU A 201 5.56 -4.20 -10.24
N ARG A 202 5.84 -4.99 -11.28
CA ARG A 202 7.22 -5.23 -11.76
C ARG A 202 7.90 -3.93 -12.19
N GLN A 203 7.16 -3.05 -12.89
CA GLN A 203 7.59 -1.69 -13.25
C GLN A 203 7.62 -0.69 -12.08
N GLY A 204 7.07 -1.08 -10.93
CA GLY A 204 6.83 -0.18 -9.80
C GLY A 204 8.09 0.47 -9.22
N GLN A 205 7.83 1.56 -8.49
CA GLN A 205 8.77 2.56 -7.98
C GLN A 205 9.81 2.10 -6.97
N ASP A 206 9.61 0.95 -6.32
CA ASP A 206 10.45 0.57 -5.19
C ASP A 206 11.81 0.02 -5.67
N MET A 207 12.67 0.92 -6.13
CA MET A 207 14.06 0.64 -6.48
C MET A 207 14.85 0.13 -5.27
N LEU A 208 14.40 0.44 -4.05
CA LEU A 208 15.05 0.10 -2.78
C LEU A 208 14.37 -1.07 -2.09
N ALA A 209 14.34 -2.20 -2.78
CA ALA A 209 14.65 -3.54 -2.29
C ALA A 209 14.71 -3.88 -0.79
N ILE A 210 14.49 -5.17 -0.53
CA ILE A 210 14.61 -5.80 0.78
C ILE A 210 15.99 -5.51 1.39
N ARG A 211 15.99 -4.77 2.51
CA ARG A 211 17.18 -4.51 3.33
C ARG A 211 17.30 -5.58 4.40
N LYS A 212 18.47 -6.19 4.52
CA LYS A 212 18.79 -7.15 5.58
C LYS A 212 20.07 -6.73 6.28
N LYS A 213 20.10 -6.87 7.61
CA LYS A 213 21.33 -6.77 8.38
C LYS A 213 21.85 -8.18 8.63
N ALA A 214 23.11 -8.45 8.31
CA ALA A 214 23.78 -9.67 8.73
C ALA A 214 23.90 -9.66 10.26
N LEU A 215 23.23 -10.60 10.93
CA LEU A 215 23.29 -10.74 12.40
C LEU A 215 24.46 -11.63 12.86
N ALA A 216 25.12 -12.29 11.91
CA ALA A 216 26.34 -13.08 12.07
C ALA A 216 27.04 -13.14 10.71
N ASP A 217 28.29 -13.58 10.69
CA ASP A 217 29.01 -13.87 9.46
C ASP A 217 28.21 -14.88 8.61
N PHE A 218 28.01 -14.55 7.33
CA PHE A 218 27.23 -15.36 6.40
C PHE A 218 28.01 -15.63 5.12
N THR A 219 28.05 -16.88 4.67
CA THR A 219 28.68 -17.28 3.40
C THR A 219 27.60 -17.76 2.44
N PHE A 220 27.47 -17.10 1.29
CA PHE A 220 26.60 -17.55 0.21
C PHE A 220 27.12 -18.84 -0.43
N ALA A 221 26.24 -19.56 -1.14
CA ALA A 221 26.60 -20.78 -1.85
C ALA A 221 27.71 -20.59 -2.90
N ASN A 222 27.86 -19.37 -3.45
CA ASN A 222 28.95 -19.02 -4.38
C ASN A 222 30.27 -18.65 -3.66
N GLY A 223 30.36 -18.81 -2.34
CA GLY A 223 31.55 -18.52 -1.54
C GLY A 223 31.68 -17.06 -1.08
N TYR A 224 30.78 -16.16 -1.52
CA TYR A 224 30.84 -14.75 -1.10
C TYR A 224 30.50 -14.61 0.38
N LYS A 225 31.34 -13.88 1.14
CA LYS A 225 31.21 -13.73 2.59
C LYS A 225 30.72 -12.34 2.96
N ILE A 226 29.75 -12.29 3.86
CA ILE A 226 29.24 -11.05 4.45
C ILE A 226 29.56 -11.07 5.95
N PRO A 227 30.40 -10.13 6.42
CA PRO A 227 30.65 -9.96 7.85
C PRO A 227 29.40 -9.58 8.63
N GLU A 228 29.36 -9.96 9.90
CA GLU A 228 28.38 -9.48 10.86
C GLU A 228 28.24 -7.95 10.84
N GLY A 229 27.02 -7.46 10.98
CA GLY A 229 26.70 -6.04 11.08
C GLY A 229 26.52 -5.35 9.73
N ARG A 230 26.92 -5.97 8.62
CA ARG A 230 26.75 -5.40 7.27
C ARG A 230 25.28 -5.36 6.84
N MET A 231 24.92 -4.27 6.18
CA MET A 231 23.63 -4.13 5.48
C MET A 231 23.76 -4.66 4.07
N ILE A 232 22.82 -5.52 3.68
CA ILE A 232 22.64 -6.05 2.34
C ILE A 232 21.36 -5.41 1.80
N ILE A 233 21.44 -4.90 0.59
CA ILE A 233 20.30 -4.31 -0.11
C ILE A 233 20.23 -5.07 -1.43
N THR A 234 19.07 -5.67 -1.71
CA THR A 234 18.83 -6.25 -3.05
C THR A 234 18.56 -5.11 -4.04
N THR A 235 18.34 -5.38 -5.32
CA THR A 235 18.03 -4.33 -6.30
C THR A 235 16.83 -4.81 -7.11
N ASN A 236 15.63 -4.40 -6.70
CA ASN A 236 14.40 -4.77 -7.40
C ASN A 236 14.47 -4.36 -8.87
N TRP A 237 15.06 -3.18 -9.16
CA TRP A 237 15.29 -2.74 -10.54
C TRP A 237 16.11 -3.76 -11.35
N GLN A 238 17.24 -4.26 -10.83
CA GLN A 238 18.06 -5.22 -11.58
C GLN A 238 17.35 -6.57 -11.74
N LEU A 239 16.54 -6.99 -10.76
CA LEU A 239 15.74 -8.21 -10.86
C LEU A 239 14.63 -8.09 -11.90
N ASN A 240 13.98 -6.92 -11.95
CA ASN A 240 12.79 -6.69 -12.77
C ASN A 240 13.11 -6.19 -14.19
N MET A 241 14.21 -5.47 -14.36
CA MET A 241 14.60 -4.74 -15.57
C MET A 241 16.07 -4.92 -15.96
N GLY A 242 16.85 -5.68 -15.19
CA GLY A 242 18.22 -6.00 -15.58
C GLY A 242 18.29 -6.95 -16.77
N LEU A 243 19.51 -7.14 -17.29
CA LEU A 243 19.76 -8.03 -18.44
C LEU A 243 19.29 -9.47 -18.19
N ASP A 244 19.30 -9.91 -16.94
CA ASP A 244 18.90 -11.26 -16.51
C ASP A 244 17.39 -11.37 -16.17
N ALA A 245 16.60 -10.29 -16.33
CA ALA A 245 15.18 -10.27 -15.99
C ALA A 245 14.31 -11.13 -16.93
N GLY A 246 14.88 -11.66 -18.03
CA GLY A 246 14.20 -12.57 -18.95
C GLY A 246 13.11 -11.91 -19.81
N SER A 247 12.98 -10.58 -19.78
CA SER A 247 12.05 -9.83 -20.64
C SER A 247 12.81 -8.97 -21.67
N PRO A 248 12.59 -9.17 -22.98
CA PRO A 248 13.26 -8.40 -24.04
C PRO A 248 12.76 -6.94 -24.12
N ARG A 249 11.63 -6.62 -23.48
CA ARG A 249 11.04 -5.28 -23.43
C ARG A 249 10.73 -4.89 -21.99
N ALA A 250 11.72 -5.04 -21.12
CA ALA A 250 11.54 -4.87 -19.69
C ALA A 250 11.10 -3.46 -19.28
N GLU A 251 11.22 -2.44 -20.14
CA GLU A 251 10.85 -1.04 -19.87
C GLU A 251 9.37 -0.71 -20.12
N ILE A 252 8.60 -1.64 -20.68
CA ILE A 252 7.15 -1.47 -20.90
C ILE A 252 6.36 -2.50 -20.11
N VAL A 253 5.12 -2.15 -19.76
CA VAL A 253 4.13 -3.11 -19.24
C VAL A 253 3.62 -3.96 -20.39
N ASP A 254 3.86 -5.27 -20.33
CA ASP A 254 3.29 -6.23 -21.28
C ASP A 254 2.70 -7.45 -20.56
N PRO A 255 1.39 -7.41 -20.24
CA PRO A 255 0.73 -8.48 -19.49
C PRO A 255 0.71 -9.82 -20.23
N SER A 256 0.97 -9.85 -21.54
CA SER A 256 1.00 -11.09 -22.32
C SER A 256 2.22 -11.97 -22.04
N MET A 257 3.26 -11.40 -21.44
CA MET A 257 4.50 -12.10 -21.08
C MET A 257 4.39 -12.89 -19.77
N ILE A 258 3.28 -12.76 -19.04
CA ILE A 258 3.09 -13.39 -17.74
C ILE A 258 2.31 -14.70 -17.89
N GLU A 259 2.99 -15.81 -17.61
CA GLU A 259 2.38 -17.14 -17.54
C GLU A 259 1.88 -17.43 -16.11
N LYS A 260 0.59 -17.17 -15.86
CA LYS A 260 -0.17 -17.61 -14.66
C LYS A 260 0.57 -17.47 -13.32
N LYS A 261 1.14 -16.29 -13.07
CA LYS A 261 1.84 -16.01 -11.81
C LYS A 261 0.90 -15.40 -10.78
N SER A 262 1.05 -15.83 -9.53
CA SER A 262 0.31 -15.25 -8.41
C SER A 262 0.93 -13.91 -7.99
N LEU A 263 0.08 -12.88 -7.84
CA LEU A 263 0.47 -11.56 -7.31
C LEU A 263 0.90 -11.59 -5.84
N THR A 264 0.39 -12.56 -5.08
CA THR A 264 0.55 -12.63 -3.62
C THR A 264 1.52 -13.71 -3.18
N THR A 265 1.92 -14.60 -4.09
CA THR A 265 2.91 -15.63 -3.81
C THR A 265 4.29 -15.12 -4.21
N PRO A 266 5.28 -15.13 -3.31
CA PRO A 266 6.62 -14.70 -3.67
C PRO A 266 7.24 -15.67 -4.68
N ALA A 267 7.92 -15.11 -5.67
CA ALA A 267 8.70 -15.87 -6.65
C ALA A 267 10.12 -15.29 -6.74
N LYS A 268 11.08 -16.07 -7.24
CA LYS A 268 12.48 -15.62 -7.34
C LYS A 268 12.64 -14.39 -8.24
N ASP A 269 11.78 -14.30 -9.24
CA ASP A 269 11.67 -13.24 -10.24
C ASP A 269 10.56 -12.22 -9.88
N PHE A 270 9.95 -12.33 -8.70
CA PHE A 270 8.92 -11.40 -8.23
C PHE A 270 8.87 -11.31 -6.72
N ILE A 271 9.62 -10.32 -6.20
CA ILE A 271 9.84 -10.15 -4.75
C ILE A 271 9.26 -8.84 -4.20
N ILE A 272 8.29 -8.24 -4.90
CA ILE A 272 7.72 -6.94 -4.50
C ILE A 272 7.14 -6.94 -3.07
N PHE A 273 6.61 -8.09 -2.63
CA PHE A 273 6.10 -8.29 -1.28
C PHE A 273 7.11 -8.94 -0.33
N GLY A 274 8.38 -9.02 -0.71
CA GLY A 274 9.42 -9.68 0.06
C GLY A 274 9.59 -11.16 -0.27
N MET A 275 10.40 -11.85 0.55
CA MET A 275 10.68 -13.29 0.43
C MET A 275 10.94 -13.89 1.83
N GLY A 276 10.58 -15.16 2.02
CA GLY A 276 10.90 -15.94 3.23
C GLY A 276 10.09 -15.51 4.47
N ARG A 277 10.72 -15.53 5.65
CA ARG A 277 10.05 -15.30 6.94
C ARG A 277 9.46 -13.88 7.09
N ASN A 278 9.99 -12.89 6.38
CA ASN A 278 9.57 -11.49 6.50
C ASN A 278 8.77 -11.03 5.27
N LEU A 279 7.90 -11.90 4.75
CA LEU A 279 6.95 -11.53 3.70
C LEU A 279 5.98 -10.46 4.20
N CYS A 280 5.57 -9.56 3.30
CA CYS A 280 4.56 -8.57 3.57
C CYS A 280 3.27 -9.27 4.04
N PRO A 281 2.80 -9.00 5.27
CA PRO A 281 1.56 -9.59 5.77
C PRO A 281 0.34 -9.02 5.04
N GLY A 282 0.41 -7.76 4.57
CA GLY A 282 -0.68 -7.06 3.91
C GLY A 282 -0.85 -7.35 2.41
N ARG A 283 -0.04 -8.23 1.80
CA ARG A 283 -0.04 -8.46 0.34
C ARG A 283 -1.39 -8.88 -0.23
N PHE A 284 -2.15 -9.69 0.50
CA PHE A 284 -3.47 -10.14 0.08
C PHE A 284 -4.46 -8.98 0.04
N ALA A 285 -4.51 -8.21 1.13
CA ALA A 285 -5.37 -7.02 1.23
C ALA A 285 -4.98 -5.97 0.17
N ALA A 286 -3.68 -5.72 -0.02
CA ALA A 286 -3.20 -4.76 -1.02
C ALA A 286 -3.64 -5.14 -2.43
N VAL A 287 -3.46 -6.40 -2.84
CA VAL A 287 -3.86 -6.88 -4.18
C VAL A 287 -5.38 -6.80 -4.35
N GLN A 288 -6.16 -7.22 -3.36
CA GLN A 288 -7.62 -7.11 -3.42
C GLN A 288 -8.09 -5.65 -3.53
N GLN A 289 -7.52 -4.75 -2.71
CA GLN A 289 -7.82 -3.32 -2.80
C GLN A 289 -7.51 -2.75 -4.19
N MET A 290 -6.33 -3.06 -4.73
CA MET A 290 -5.95 -2.57 -6.06
C MET A 290 -6.90 -3.04 -7.15
N LYS A 291 -7.25 -4.34 -7.16
CA LYS A 291 -8.23 -4.89 -8.11
C LYS A 291 -9.59 -4.21 -7.97
N MET A 292 -10.13 -4.14 -6.76
CA MET A 292 -11.46 -3.58 -6.53
C MET A 292 -11.55 -2.11 -6.93
N VAL A 293 -10.54 -1.30 -6.57
CA VAL A 293 -10.51 0.12 -6.94
C VAL A 293 -10.44 0.27 -8.45
N LEU A 294 -9.56 -0.47 -9.13
CA LEU A 294 -9.44 -0.40 -10.59
C LEU A 294 -10.74 -0.79 -11.29
N ILE A 295 -11.34 -1.92 -10.90
CA ILE A 295 -12.61 -2.40 -11.47
C ILE A 295 -13.71 -1.36 -11.27
N LEU A 296 -13.92 -0.88 -10.04
CA LEU A 296 -14.99 0.06 -9.73
C LEU A 296 -14.83 1.40 -10.46
N LEU A 297 -13.59 1.86 -10.64
CA LEU A 297 -13.33 3.08 -11.39
C LEU A 297 -13.58 2.89 -12.88
N LEU A 298 -13.10 1.79 -13.48
CA LEU A 298 -13.34 1.47 -14.90
C LEU A 298 -14.83 1.23 -15.21
N GLN A 299 -15.59 0.62 -14.31
CA GLN A 299 -17.02 0.41 -14.51
C GLN A 299 -17.84 1.71 -14.45
N ARG A 300 -17.43 2.66 -13.60
CA ARG A 300 -18.27 3.84 -13.27
C ARG A 300 -17.82 5.12 -13.98
N TYR A 301 -16.58 5.18 -14.43
CA TYR A 301 -15.99 6.40 -14.96
C TYR A 301 -15.27 6.17 -16.28
N GLU A 302 -15.46 7.11 -17.18
CA GLU A 302 -14.53 7.41 -18.27
C GLU A 302 -13.33 8.13 -17.65
N ILE A 303 -12.12 7.63 -17.93
CA ILE A 303 -10.87 8.04 -17.30
C ILE A 303 -9.90 8.47 -18.40
N GLY A 304 -9.29 9.64 -18.25
CA GLY A 304 -8.31 10.20 -19.18
C GLY A 304 -7.45 11.29 -18.56
N THR A 305 -6.45 11.73 -19.29
CA THR A 305 -5.63 12.90 -18.96
C THR A 305 -6.38 14.18 -19.34
N VAL A 306 -6.21 15.26 -18.57
CA VAL A 306 -6.88 16.54 -18.87
C VAL A 306 -6.36 17.17 -20.17
N SER A 307 -5.06 17.01 -20.48
CA SER A 307 -4.50 17.47 -21.76
C SER A 307 -4.93 16.62 -22.96
N GLY A 308 -5.33 15.37 -22.73
CA GLY A 308 -5.53 14.36 -23.77
C GLY A 308 -4.23 13.72 -24.29
N GLU A 309 -3.07 14.13 -23.77
CA GLU A 309 -1.77 13.55 -24.13
C GLU A 309 -1.47 12.28 -23.31
N THR A 310 -0.55 11.46 -23.81
CA THR A 310 0.00 10.31 -23.09
C THR A 310 0.82 10.81 -21.90
N PRO A 311 0.54 10.33 -20.67
CA PRO A 311 1.22 10.83 -19.49
C PRO A 311 2.71 10.49 -19.51
N GLN A 312 3.53 11.33 -18.86
CA GLN A 312 4.97 11.12 -18.72
C GLN A 312 5.33 10.83 -17.25
N PRO A 313 6.30 9.94 -16.99
CA PRO A 313 6.71 9.63 -15.62
C PRO A 313 7.45 10.82 -14.98
N VAL A 314 7.11 11.17 -13.73
CA VAL A 314 7.76 12.25 -12.99
C VAL A 314 8.85 11.70 -12.07
N HIS A 315 10.12 11.95 -12.41
CA HIS A 315 11.26 11.56 -11.58
C HIS A 315 11.52 12.58 -10.45
N TYR A 316 11.53 12.10 -9.20
CA TYR A 316 12.16 12.71 -8.03
C TYR A 316 13.61 12.23 -7.88
N GLY A 317 14.45 13.01 -7.20
CA GLY A 317 15.90 12.82 -7.13
C GLY A 317 16.38 11.37 -6.90
N GLN A 318 17.55 11.01 -7.42
CA GLN A 318 18.09 9.64 -7.46
C GLN A 318 17.24 8.61 -8.25
N GLY A 319 16.40 9.09 -9.17
CA GLY A 319 15.71 8.24 -10.16
C GLY A 319 14.33 7.74 -9.73
N PHE A 320 13.94 7.85 -8.46
CA PHE A 320 12.59 7.49 -7.97
C PHE A 320 11.55 8.25 -8.77
N VAL A 321 10.53 7.61 -9.32
CA VAL A 321 9.40 8.33 -9.92
C VAL A 321 8.37 8.62 -8.81
N ALA A 322 8.22 9.89 -8.43
CA ALA A 322 7.35 10.26 -7.31
C ALA A 322 5.88 10.28 -7.71
N GLU A 323 5.61 10.67 -8.96
CA GLU A 323 4.27 10.78 -9.50
C GLU A 323 4.21 10.06 -10.84
N PRO A 324 3.25 9.14 -11.01
CA PRO A 324 3.11 8.42 -12.26
C PRO A 324 2.77 9.33 -13.43
N CYS A 325 2.06 10.44 -13.18
CA CYS A 325 1.50 11.29 -14.21
C CYS A 325 1.72 12.76 -13.85
N ASN A 326 2.39 13.50 -14.73
CA ASN A 326 2.57 14.95 -14.64
C ASN A 326 1.30 15.76 -14.96
N ASP A 327 0.31 15.11 -15.56
CA ASP A 327 -0.95 15.73 -16.00
C ASP A 327 -2.10 15.33 -15.08
N PRO A 328 -2.97 16.26 -14.66
CA PRO A 328 -4.19 15.90 -13.94
C PRO A 328 -5.05 14.87 -14.67
N ILE A 329 -5.69 13.99 -13.89
CA ILE A 329 -6.56 12.93 -14.42
C ILE A 329 -8.02 13.38 -14.26
N PHE A 330 -8.84 13.22 -15.29
CA PHE A 330 -10.29 13.39 -15.14
C PHE A 330 -10.99 12.05 -14.93
N LEU A 331 -12.03 12.06 -14.09
CA LEU A 331 -13.01 11.00 -13.94
C LEU A 331 -14.38 11.54 -14.31
N LYS A 332 -14.94 11.08 -15.42
CA LYS A 332 -16.28 11.46 -15.89
C LYS A 332 -17.22 10.29 -15.74
N ARG A 333 -18.33 10.47 -15.01
CA ARG A 333 -19.26 9.37 -14.73
C ARG A 333 -19.86 8.80 -16.03
N LYS A 334 -19.79 7.48 -16.22
CA LYS A 334 -20.48 6.76 -17.31
C LYS A 334 -22.01 6.86 -17.08
N LYS A 335 -22.76 6.99 -18.17
CA LYS A 335 -24.23 7.16 -18.13
C LYS A 335 -24.95 5.88 -17.79
#